data_AF-A0A942ZMQ0-F1
#
_entry.id   AF-A0A942ZMQ0-F1
#
_cell.length_a   1.000
_cell.length_b   1.000
_cell.length_c   1.000
_cell.angle_alpha   90.00
_cell.angle_beta   90.00
_cell.angle_gamma   90.00
#
_symmetry.space_group_name_H-M   'P 1'
#
loop_
_entity.id
_entity.type
_entity.pdbx_description
1 polymer ?
#
loop_
_entity_poly.entity_id
_entity_poly.type
_entity_poly.pdbx_seq_one_letter_code
_entity_poly.pdbx_strand_id
1 'polypeptide(L)'
;MKERLLIKCDTTIYADEITNLLIENNIVSRQHDEGQDQNPGAYGAITGIAIYVFEKDYEKAVEIINPIVDSRNESHVWCPKCGSYNVSAIAVSNKYGTAIALWCIFLVLIPGLYLVWANDLGIRSTIADYIALSMFISFLVVVFLGKISNANYICKDCNKRFHHK
;
A
#
# COMPACT_ATOMS: atom_id res chain seq x y z
N MET A 1 -18.36 23.31 31.83
CA MET A 1 -17.03 22.69 31.64
C MET A 1 -16.83 22.48 30.16
N LYS A 2 -15.62 22.72 29.63
CA LYS A 2 -15.36 22.64 28.20
C LYS A 2 -14.95 21.21 27.84
N GLU A 3 -15.71 20.60 26.95
CA GLU A 3 -15.48 19.25 26.42
C GLU A 3 -14.78 19.38 25.06
N ARG A 4 -13.90 18.42 24.75
CA ARG A 4 -13.17 18.33 23.49
C ARG A 4 -13.37 16.95 22.88
N LEU A 5 -13.58 16.91 21.57
CA LEU A 5 -13.65 15.67 20.81
C LEU A 5 -12.32 14.94 20.90
N LEU A 6 -12.34 13.70 21.38
CA LEU A 6 -11.19 12.82 21.48
C LEU A 6 -11.01 12.03 20.18
N ILE A 7 -12.03 11.26 19.81
CA ILE A 7 -12.02 10.38 18.65
C ILE A 7 -13.44 10.15 18.13
N LYS A 8 -13.53 9.82 16.85
CA LYS A 8 -14.75 9.37 16.20
C LYS A 8 -14.61 7.90 15.81
N CYS A 9 -15.47 7.05 16.36
CA CYS A 9 -15.50 5.63 16.10
C CYS A 9 -16.54 5.31 15.03
N ASP A 10 -16.23 4.36 14.15
CA ASP A 10 -17.11 3.87 13.09
C ASP A 10 -18.10 2.79 13.57
N THR A 11 -17.77 2.11 14.67
CA THR A 11 -18.50 0.97 15.22
C THR A 11 -18.74 1.14 16.72
N THR A 12 -19.85 0.60 17.21
CA THR A 12 -20.19 0.57 18.65
C THR A 12 -19.15 -0.17 19.48
N ILE A 13 -18.65 -1.31 18.98
CA ILE A 13 -17.61 -2.11 19.63
C ILE A 13 -16.34 -1.28 19.87
N TYR A 14 -15.96 -0.45 18.90
CA TYR A 14 -14.78 0.40 19.04
C TYR A 14 -15.01 1.52 20.05
N ALA A 15 -16.21 2.13 20.04
CA ALA A 15 -16.55 3.15 21.00
C ALA A 15 -16.56 2.61 22.45
N ASP A 16 -17.07 1.40 22.65
CA ASP A 16 -17.08 0.72 23.94
C ASP A 16 -15.68 0.38 24.44
N GLU A 17 -14.80 -0.13 23.56
CA GLU A 17 -13.40 -0.41 23.88
C GLU A 17 -12.68 0.84 24.40
N ILE A 18 -12.79 1.96 23.67
CA ILE A 18 -12.20 3.24 24.08
C ILE A 18 -12.80 3.75 25.39
N THR A 19 -14.11 3.63 25.55
CA THR A 19 -14.80 4.12 26.75
C THR A 19 -14.42 3.32 27.98
N ASN A 20 -14.31 1.99 27.87
CA ASN A 20 -13.85 1.12 28.95
C ASN A 20 -12.44 1.50 29.40
N LEU A 21 -11.52 1.78 28.48
CA LEU A 21 -10.16 2.22 28.81
C LEU A 21 -10.11 3.58 29.51
N LEU A 22 -10.97 4.51 29.09
CA LEU A 22 -11.09 5.80 29.76
C LEU A 22 -11.63 5.62 31.19
N ILE A 23 -12.62 4.75 31.39
CA ILE A 23 -13.17 4.41 32.71
C ILE A 23 -12.11 3.78 33.61
N GLU A 24 -11.34 2.80 33.12
CA GLU A 24 -10.25 2.15 33.85
C GLU A 24 -9.18 3.14 34.33
N ASN A 25 -8.98 4.23 33.56
CA ASN A 25 -8.04 5.29 33.88
C ASN A 25 -8.66 6.48 34.64
N ASN A 26 -9.89 6.33 35.13
CA ASN A 26 -10.67 7.36 35.85
C ASN A 26 -10.92 8.65 35.05
N ILE A 27 -11.07 8.52 33.72
CA ILE A 27 -11.38 9.64 32.83
C ILE A 27 -12.86 9.58 32.47
N VAL A 28 -13.59 10.65 32.79
CA VAL A 28 -15.00 10.79 32.41
C VAL A 28 -15.08 11.15 30.93
N SER A 29 -15.87 10.38 30.19
CA SER A 29 -16.14 10.61 28.78
C SER A 29 -17.64 10.64 28.48
N ARG A 30 -18.01 11.30 27.39
CA ARG A 30 -19.37 11.35 26.86
C ARG A 30 -19.36 10.76 25.45
N GLN A 31 -20.22 9.79 25.20
CA GLN A 31 -20.49 9.29 23.86
C GLN A 31 -21.65 10.07 23.22
N HIS A 32 -21.53 10.34 21.92
CA HIS A 32 -22.58 10.92 21.09
C HIS A 32 -22.68 10.11 19.80
N ASP A 33 -23.76 9.34 19.64
CA ASP A 33 -24.04 8.61 18.41
C ASP A 33 -24.74 9.53 17.41
N GLU A 34 -24.00 9.92 16.38
CA GLU A 34 -24.49 10.80 15.32
C GLU A 34 -25.52 10.12 14.41
N GLY A 35 -25.58 8.77 14.39
CA GLY A 35 -26.52 8.01 13.57
C GLY A 35 -27.94 7.94 14.14
N GLN A 36 -28.10 8.21 15.44
CA GLN A 36 -29.39 8.23 16.13
C GLN A 36 -29.93 9.66 16.33
N ASP A 37 -29.24 10.66 15.80
CA ASP A 37 -29.63 12.06 15.94
C ASP A 37 -30.79 12.42 15.00
N GLN A 38 -31.75 13.22 15.51
CA GLN A 38 -32.95 13.61 14.78
C GLN A 38 -32.69 14.64 13.67
N ASN A 39 -31.49 15.24 13.64
CA ASN A 39 -31.04 16.18 12.61
C ASN A 39 -29.99 15.53 11.66
N PRO A 40 -30.43 14.69 10.71
CA PRO A 40 -29.54 14.18 9.67
C PRO A 40 -29.01 15.35 8.82
N GLY A 41 -27.69 15.55 8.83
CA GLY A 41 -27.01 16.60 8.06
C GLY A 41 -26.11 17.55 8.86
N ALA A 42 -26.16 17.50 10.20
CA ALA A 42 -25.21 18.25 11.04
C ALA A 42 -23.80 17.65 11.05
N TYR A 43 -23.68 16.39 10.65
CA TYR A 43 -22.46 15.59 10.68
C TYR A 43 -21.98 15.32 9.25
N GLY A 44 -20.66 15.30 9.04
CA GLY A 44 -20.06 15.08 7.71
C GLY A 44 -20.44 13.72 7.09
N ALA A 45 -19.92 13.44 5.88
CA ALA A 45 -20.30 12.26 5.09
C ALA A 45 -20.14 10.89 5.79
N ILE A 46 -19.35 10.82 6.87
CA ILE A 46 -19.15 9.62 7.68
C ILE A 46 -19.78 9.90 9.05
N THR A 47 -20.97 9.35 9.30
CA THR A 47 -21.60 9.32 10.62
C THR A 47 -20.91 8.30 11.51
N GLY A 48 -20.70 8.61 12.78
CA GLY A 48 -20.07 7.70 13.73
C GLY A 48 -20.35 8.07 15.18
N ILE A 49 -19.76 7.32 16.11
CA ILE A 49 -19.90 7.57 17.55
C ILE A 49 -18.74 8.45 17.99
N ALA A 50 -19.05 9.70 18.33
CA ALA A 50 -18.07 10.66 18.80
C ALA A 50 -17.88 10.53 20.32
N ILE A 51 -16.63 10.43 20.76
CA ILE A 51 -16.27 10.39 22.19
C ILE A 51 -15.66 11.74 22.57
N TYR A 52 -16.25 12.37 23.57
CA TYR A 52 -15.80 13.64 24.14
C TYR A 52 -15.21 13.42 25.53
N VAL A 53 -14.16 14.16 25.85
CA VAL A 53 -13.53 14.20 27.18
C VAL A 53 -13.38 15.63 27.65
N PHE A 54 -13.23 15.82 28.96
CA PHE A 54 -12.95 17.14 29.49
C PHE A 54 -11.57 17.64 29.03
N GLU A 55 -11.47 18.94 28.73
CA GLU A 55 -10.22 19.55 28.22
C GLU A 55 -9.02 19.33 29.17
N LYS A 56 -9.26 19.23 30.48
CA LYS A 56 -8.26 18.92 31.51
C LYS A 56 -7.64 17.52 31.40
N ASP A 57 -8.41 16.54 30.89
CA ASP A 57 -8.01 15.13 30.83
C ASP A 57 -7.65 14.70 29.39
N TYR A 58 -7.73 15.63 28.44
CA TYR A 58 -7.59 15.35 27.00
C TYR A 58 -6.22 14.77 26.64
N GLU A 59 -5.12 15.37 27.10
CA GLU A 59 -3.77 14.90 26.77
C GLU A 59 -3.53 13.48 27.30
N LYS A 60 -3.98 13.22 28.53
CA LYS A 60 -3.88 11.90 29.15
C LYS A 60 -4.75 10.87 28.43
N ALA A 61 -5.96 11.26 28.03
CA ALA A 61 -6.86 10.42 27.24
C ALA A 61 -6.23 10.03 25.89
N VAL A 62 -5.61 10.99 25.20
CA VAL A 62 -4.90 10.75 23.92
C VAL A 62 -3.78 9.73 24.09
N GLU A 63 -2.93 9.90 25.10
CA GLU A 63 -1.81 8.99 25.36
C GLU A 63 -2.27 7.55 25.61
N ILE A 64 -3.38 7.37 26.32
CA ILE A 64 -3.96 6.05 26.60
C ILE A 64 -4.54 5.39 25.34
N ILE A 65 -5.21 6.16 24.47
CA ILE A 65 -5.88 5.58 23.29
C ILE A 65 -4.95 5.38 22.09
N ASN A 66 -3.86 6.15 21.99
CA ASN A 66 -2.90 6.09 20.88
C ASN A 66 -2.50 4.66 20.47
N PRO A 67 -2.08 3.74 21.37
CA PRO A 67 -1.72 2.38 20.95
C PRO A 67 -2.84 1.61 20.23
N ILE A 68 -4.10 1.86 20.58
CA ILE A 68 -5.27 1.21 19.96
C ILE A 68 -5.63 1.88 18.64
N VAL A 69 -5.53 3.20 18.60
CA VAL A 69 -5.71 3.97 17.37
C VAL A 69 -4.64 3.58 16.35
N ASP A 70 -3.39 3.48 16.78
CA ASP A 70 -2.25 3.12 15.93
C ASP A 70 -2.37 1.69 15.41
N SER A 71 -2.71 0.72 16.26
CA SER A 71 -2.94 -0.68 15.81
C SER A 71 -4.11 -0.83 14.84
N ARG A 72 -5.16 -0.02 14.95
CA ARG A 72 -6.28 -0.03 13.99
C ARG A 72 -6.00 0.75 12.71
N ASN A 73 -5.20 1.82 12.79
CA ASN A 73 -4.78 2.61 11.64
C ASN A 73 -3.64 1.96 10.86
N GLU A 74 -2.92 0.99 11.45
CA GLU A 74 -2.05 0.10 10.68
C GLU A 74 -2.90 -0.65 9.67
N SER A 75 -2.84 -0.22 8.41
CA SER A 75 -3.43 -0.89 7.27
C SER A 75 -2.79 -2.28 7.13
N HIS A 76 -3.33 -3.27 7.86
CA HIS A 76 -2.79 -4.61 7.84
C HIS A 76 -3.06 -5.22 6.48
N VAL A 77 -2.01 -5.32 5.68
CA VAL A 77 -2.00 -6.12 4.46
C VAL A 77 -2.39 -7.53 4.86
N TRP A 78 -3.45 -8.07 4.26
CA TRP A 78 -3.93 -9.42 4.55
C TRP A 78 -3.81 -10.31 3.31
N CYS A 79 -3.61 -11.60 3.53
CA CYS A 79 -3.46 -12.55 2.44
C CYS A 79 -4.80 -12.84 1.75
N PRO A 80 -4.95 -12.58 0.44
CA PRO A 80 -6.22 -12.76 -0.28
C PRO A 80 -6.67 -14.23 -0.42
N LYS A 81 -5.83 -15.21 -0.06
CA LYS A 81 -6.18 -16.64 -0.13
C LYS A 81 -6.61 -17.23 1.21
N CYS A 82 -5.96 -16.86 2.30
CA CYS A 82 -6.21 -17.47 3.61
C CYS A 82 -6.63 -16.48 4.70
N GLY A 83 -6.71 -15.18 4.41
CA GLY A 83 -7.08 -14.16 5.40
C GLY A 83 -6.00 -13.85 6.44
N SER A 84 -4.84 -14.52 6.40
CA SER A 84 -3.78 -14.31 7.37
C SER A 84 -3.14 -12.93 7.25
N TYR A 85 -2.89 -12.31 8.39
CA TYR A 85 -2.11 -11.08 8.57
C TYR A 85 -0.59 -11.35 8.65
N ASN A 86 -0.16 -12.62 8.70
CA ASN A 86 1.23 -13.02 8.70
C ASN A 86 1.83 -12.91 7.28
N VAL A 87 1.94 -11.68 6.80
CA VAL A 87 2.46 -11.33 5.47
C VAL A 87 3.74 -10.53 5.61
N SER A 88 4.71 -10.80 4.74
CA SER A 88 5.95 -10.04 4.66
C SER A 88 6.11 -9.45 3.28
N ALA A 89 6.59 -8.21 3.21
CA ALA A 89 7.02 -7.61 1.97
C ALA A 89 8.16 -8.46 1.38
N ILE A 90 8.05 -8.80 0.10
CA ILE A 90 9.14 -9.39 -0.64
C ILE A 90 10.10 -8.24 -0.92
N ALA A 91 11.19 -8.17 -0.15
CA ALA A 91 12.30 -7.28 -0.45
C ALA A 91 12.91 -7.73 -1.78
N VAL A 92 12.45 -7.13 -2.88
CA VAL A 92 13.10 -7.30 -4.19
C VAL A 92 14.39 -6.50 -4.10
N SER A 93 15.45 -7.09 -3.54
CA SER A 93 16.79 -6.54 -3.64
C SER A 93 17.18 -6.60 -5.11
N ASN A 94 16.91 -5.54 -5.85
CA ASN A 94 17.14 -5.51 -7.29
C ASN A 94 18.63 -5.32 -7.60
N LYS A 95 19.48 -6.20 -7.07
CA LYS A 95 20.94 -6.14 -7.14
C LYS A 95 21.44 -6.11 -8.60
N TYR A 96 20.67 -6.71 -9.51
CA TYR A 96 20.97 -6.77 -10.94
C TYR A 96 20.00 -5.94 -11.80
N GLY A 97 19.07 -5.20 -11.20
CA GLY A 97 18.03 -4.47 -11.93
C GLY A 97 18.56 -3.39 -12.84
N THR A 98 19.54 -2.64 -12.33
CA THR A 98 20.24 -1.61 -13.10
C THR A 98 20.98 -2.23 -14.28
N ALA A 99 21.67 -3.35 -14.07
CA ALA A 99 22.37 -4.07 -15.13
C ALA A 99 21.40 -4.62 -16.21
N ILE A 100 20.28 -5.22 -15.78
CA ILE A 100 19.24 -5.73 -16.70
C ILE A 100 18.60 -4.57 -17.49
N ALA A 101 18.30 -3.45 -16.83
CA ALA A 101 17.74 -2.27 -17.51
C ALA A 101 18.72 -1.69 -18.55
N LEU A 102 20.01 -1.58 -18.22
CA LEU A 102 21.04 -1.14 -19.17
C LEU A 102 21.17 -2.11 -20.34
N TRP A 103 21.08 -3.41 -20.09
CA TRP A 103 21.12 -4.43 -21.14
C TRP A 103 19.90 -4.33 -22.07
N CYS A 104 18.71 -4.12 -21.52
CA CYS A 104 17.49 -3.86 -22.32
C CYS A 104 17.62 -2.62 -23.19
N ILE A 105 18.19 -1.52 -22.67
CA ILE A 105 18.45 -0.30 -23.44
C ILE A 105 19.38 -0.60 -24.62
N PHE A 106 20.48 -1.31 -24.38
CA PHE A 106 21.42 -1.72 -25.43
C PHE A 106 20.75 -2.57 -26.51
N LEU A 107 19.94 -3.55 -26.11
CA LEU A 107 19.22 -4.44 -27.03
C LEU A 107 18.19 -3.74 -27.91
N VAL A 108 17.73 -2.54 -27.56
CA VAL A 108 16.77 -1.77 -28.38
C VAL A 108 17.48 -0.69 -29.18
N LEU A 109 18.40 0.05 -28.56
CA LEU A 109 19.05 1.19 -29.21
C LEU A 109 19.90 0.76 -30.41
N ILE A 110 20.67 -0.32 -30.30
CA ILE A 110 21.56 -0.76 -31.38
C ILE A 110 20.80 -1.22 -32.62
N PRO A 111 19.84 -2.15 -32.53
CA PRO A 111 19.04 -2.51 -33.70
C PRO A 111 18.22 -1.32 -34.23
N GLY A 112 17.73 -0.43 -33.36
CA GLY A 112 17.04 0.78 -33.79
C GLY A 112 17.91 1.73 -34.62
N LEU A 113 19.13 2.03 -34.14
CA LEU A 113 20.10 2.85 -34.87
C LEU A 113 20.55 2.20 -36.18
N TYR A 114 20.80 0.88 -36.15
CA TYR A 114 21.13 0.11 -37.34
C TYR A 114 20.02 0.22 -38.40
N LEU A 115 18.75 0.01 -38.04
CA LEU A 115 17.65 0.08 -39.02
C LEU A 115 17.49 1.46 -39.66
N VAL A 116 17.76 2.53 -38.93
CA VAL A 116 17.62 3.90 -39.45
C VAL A 116 18.81 4.31 -40.34
N TRP A 117 20.05 3.93 -39.97
CA TRP A 117 21.27 4.45 -40.62
C TRP A 117 21.96 3.45 -41.54
N ALA A 118 21.57 2.16 -41.53
CA ALA A 118 22.31 1.13 -42.26
C ALA A 118 22.32 1.30 -43.78
N ASN A 119 21.25 1.86 -44.34
CA ASN A 119 21.17 2.13 -45.78
C ASN A 119 22.10 3.30 -46.16
N ASP A 120 22.09 4.38 -45.37
CA ASP A 120 22.88 5.59 -45.65
C ASP A 120 24.39 5.36 -45.45
N LEU A 121 24.76 4.51 -44.49
CA LEU A 121 26.15 4.14 -44.20
C LEU A 121 26.67 2.97 -45.05
N GLY A 122 25.81 2.33 -45.88
CA GLY A 122 26.20 1.20 -46.72
C GLY A 122 26.60 -0.07 -45.95
N ILE A 123 26.25 -0.16 -44.67
CA ILE A 123 26.61 -1.27 -43.76
C ILE A 123 25.57 -2.40 -43.74
N ARG A 124 24.49 -2.27 -44.54
CA ARG A 124 23.39 -3.22 -44.54
C ARG A 124 23.83 -4.57 -45.10
N SER A 125 23.57 -5.63 -44.34
CA SER A 125 23.89 -7.01 -44.71
C SER A 125 22.84 -7.94 -44.15
N THR A 126 22.58 -9.05 -44.85
CA THR A 126 21.66 -10.10 -44.37
C THR A 126 22.08 -10.66 -43.01
N ILE A 127 23.38 -10.78 -42.76
CA ILE A 127 23.92 -11.23 -41.47
C ILE A 127 23.59 -10.21 -40.36
N ALA A 128 23.80 -8.92 -40.63
CA ALA A 128 23.54 -7.85 -39.67
C ALA A 128 22.03 -7.69 -39.38
N ASP A 129 21.18 -7.91 -40.38
CA ASP A 129 19.72 -7.93 -40.23
C ASP A 129 19.28 -9.07 -39.28
N TYR A 130 19.86 -10.28 -39.38
CA TYR A 130 19.57 -11.39 -38.46
C TYR A 130 20.03 -11.10 -37.03
N ILE A 131 21.19 -10.46 -36.85
CA ILE A 131 21.69 -10.07 -35.53
C ILE A 131 20.74 -9.06 -34.88
N ALA A 132 20.33 -8.03 -35.62
CA ALA A 132 19.39 -7.02 -35.15
C ALA A 132 18.04 -7.64 -34.72
N LEU A 133 17.52 -8.58 -35.52
CA LEU A 133 16.30 -9.33 -35.19
C LEU A 133 16.46 -10.15 -33.91
N SER A 134 17.57 -10.88 -33.76
CA SER A 134 17.86 -11.68 -32.57
C SER A 134 17.95 -10.84 -31.30
N MET A 135 18.57 -9.65 -31.37
CA MET A 135 18.64 -8.71 -30.25
C MET A 135 17.25 -8.23 -29.83
N PHE A 136 16.40 -7.90 -30.81
CA PHE A 136 15.03 -7.46 -30.55
C PHE A 136 14.16 -8.55 -29.92
N ILE A 137 14.27 -9.80 -30.41
CA ILE A 137 13.58 -10.95 -29.82
C ILE A 137 14.04 -11.18 -28.38
N SER A 138 15.36 -11.11 -28.13
CA SER A 138 15.93 -11.25 -26.79
C SER A 138 15.36 -10.19 -25.82
N PHE A 139 15.23 -8.95 -26.28
CA PHE A 139 14.58 -7.88 -25.49
C PHE A 139 13.12 -8.24 -25.13
N LEU A 140 12.32 -8.71 -26.09
CA LEU A 140 10.93 -9.10 -25.84
C LEU A 140 10.82 -10.22 -24.80
N VAL A 141 11.71 -11.22 -24.87
CA VAL A 141 11.75 -12.33 -23.90
C VAL A 141 12.04 -11.81 -22.49
N VAL A 142 13.03 -10.93 -22.32
CA VAL A 142 13.38 -10.35 -21.01
C VAL A 142 12.23 -9.54 -20.42
N VAL A 143 11.59 -8.69 -21.22
CA VAL A 143 10.45 -7.88 -20.77
C VAL A 143 9.28 -8.77 -20.37
N PHE A 144 9.00 -9.83 -21.14
CA PHE A 144 7.92 -10.75 -20.85
C PHE A 144 8.15 -11.51 -19.52
N LEU A 145 9.35 -12.03 -19.31
CA LEU A 145 9.71 -12.72 -18.06
C LEU A 145 9.73 -11.77 -16.85
N GLY A 146 10.22 -10.54 -17.01
CA GLY A 146 10.25 -9.53 -15.95
C GLY A 146 8.84 -9.17 -15.45
N LYS A 147 7.84 -9.13 -16.34
CA LYS A 147 6.45 -8.80 -15.99
C LYS A 147 5.79 -9.87 -15.10
N ILE A 148 6.23 -11.13 -15.17
CA ILE A 148 5.65 -12.25 -14.42
C ILE A 148 6.06 -12.22 -12.93
N SER A 149 7.13 -11.51 -12.56
CA SER A 149 7.75 -11.59 -11.22
C SER A 149 7.40 -10.45 -10.25
N ASN A 150 6.31 -9.71 -10.45
CA ASN A 150 6.11 -8.44 -9.73
C ASN A 150 5.36 -8.54 -8.38
N ALA A 151 5.21 -9.70 -7.76
CA ALA A 151 4.52 -9.77 -6.47
C ALA A 151 5.30 -9.06 -5.35
N ASN A 152 4.62 -8.21 -4.58
CA ASN A 152 5.25 -7.37 -3.54
C ASN A 152 5.16 -7.98 -2.14
N TYR A 153 4.25 -8.93 -1.91
CA TYR A 153 4.02 -9.55 -0.60
C TYR A 153 3.97 -11.07 -0.73
N ILE A 154 4.40 -11.74 0.34
CA ILE A 154 4.26 -13.19 0.53
C ILE A 154 3.61 -13.47 1.88
N CYS A 155 2.60 -14.34 1.88
CA CYS A 155 2.01 -14.87 3.11
C CYS A 155 2.85 -16.02 3.65
N LYS A 156 3.26 -15.96 4.92
CA LYS A 156 4.08 -17.00 5.54
C LYS A 156 3.31 -18.28 5.84
N ASP A 157 1.98 -18.20 6.01
CA ASP A 157 1.17 -19.36 6.38
C ASP A 157 0.77 -20.22 5.18
N CYS A 158 0.40 -19.59 4.05
CA CYS A 158 -0.03 -20.31 2.84
C CYS A 158 0.93 -20.20 1.65
N ASN A 159 2.07 -19.54 1.85
CA ASN A 159 3.13 -19.31 0.88
C ASN A 159 2.68 -18.62 -0.43
N LYS A 160 1.52 -17.95 -0.42
CA LYS A 160 1.01 -17.25 -1.60
C LYS A 160 1.66 -15.88 -1.74
N ARG A 161 2.10 -15.59 -2.97
CA ARG A 161 2.60 -14.28 -3.38
C ARG A 161 1.47 -13.46 -4.00
N PHE A 162 1.37 -12.19 -3.65
CA PHE A 162 0.32 -11.31 -4.15
C PHE A 162 0.78 -9.85 -4.19
N HIS A 163 -0.01 -9.03 -4.87
CA HIS A 163 0.16 -7.58 -4.90
C HIS A 163 -0.78 -6.94 -3.91
N HIS A 164 -0.28 -5.98 -3.14
CA HIS A 164 -1.09 -5.04 -2.38
C HIS A 164 -0.73 -3.65 -2.88
N LYS A 165 -1.74 -2.84 -3.20
CA LYS A 165 -1.60 -1.48 -3.74
C LYS A 165 -1.77 -0.48 -2.62
#